data_AF-A0A084WET4-F1
#
_entry.id   AF-A0A084WET4-F1
#
_cell.length_a   1.000
_cell.length_b   1.000
_cell.length_c   1.000
_cell.angle_alpha   90.00
_cell.angle_beta   90.00
_cell.angle_gamma   90.00
#
_symmetry.space_group_name_H-M   'P 1'
#
loop_
_entity.id
_entity.type
_entity.pdbx_description
1 polymer ?
#
loop_
_entity_poly.entity_id
_entity_poly.type
_entity_poly.pdbx_seq_one_letter_code
_entity_poly.pdbx_strand_id
1 'polypeptide(L)'
;MPTVMEAIVHYMIDFRKEILENLQLSLEYHTEQLEEIKQYTEYKMKELRDEMNQQRSSIEKVLSRSHPISCDNMVSGITGTFSIHPFGADKPFLVLCNFEYNFNLGGGWTVFQRRIDGSLDFFRNWTMYKHGFGDISGEHWLGLEKLHAMTKSGRHELLVLLEDFEGNSTYALYDEIKIGSEEEKYKLTVGKYSGTAAT
;
A
#
# COMPACT_ATOMS: atom_id res chain seq x y z
N MET A 1 55.25 -63.60 13.01
CA MET A 1 54.31 -63.45 14.15
C MET A 1 54.20 -61.96 14.41
N PRO A 2 52.99 -61.37 14.37
CA PRO A 2 52.84 -59.96 14.67
C PRO A 2 53.31 -59.67 16.10
N THR A 3 53.91 -58.50 16.32
CA THR A 3 54.34 -58.08 17.65
C THR A 3 53.14 -57.61 18.47
N VAL A 4 53.22 -57.69 19.81
CA VAL A 4 52.16 -57.22 20.72
C VAL A 4 51.76 -55.77 20.44
N MET A 5 52.71 -54.94 20.00
CA MET A 5 52.48 -53.55 19.63
C MET A 5 51.59 -53.41 18.38
N GLU A 6 51.76 -54.26 17.37
CA GLU A 6 50.90 -54.26 16.18
C GLU A 6 49.46 -54.67 16.53
N ALA A 7 49.28 -55.64 17.42
CA ALA A 7 47.96 -56.07 17.87
C ALA A 7 47.21 -54.95 18.63
N ILE A 8 47.92 -54.18 19.47
CA ILE A 8 47.35 -53.02 20.18
C ILE A 8 46.96 -51.91 19.20
N VAL A 9 47.82 -51.61 18.22
CA VAL A 9 47.53 -50.59 17.20
C VAL A 9 46.31 -50.97 16.37
N HIS A 10 46.19 -52.24 15.95
CA HIS A 10 45.01 -52.73 15.23
C HIS A 10 43.73 -52.60 16.07
N TYR A 11 43.78 -53.02 17.34
CA TYR A 11 42.63 -52.89 18.24
C TYR A 11 42.19 -51.42 18.42
N MET A 12 43.15 -50.50 18.54
CA MET A 12 42.84 -49.07 18.65
C MET A 12 42.26 -48.47 17.36
N ILE A 13 42.70 -48.95 16.20
CA ILE A 13 42.14 -48.55 14.90
C ILE A 13 40.71 -49.06 14.76
N ASP A 14 40.45 -50.31 15.11
CA ASP A 14 39.13 -50.92 15.01
C ASP A 14 38.15 -50.26 15.98
N PHE A 15 38.57 -50.00 17.22
CA PHE A 15 37.77 -49.26 18.20
C PHE A 15 37.44 -47.83 17.73
N ARG A 16 38.40 -47.13 17.09
CA ARG A 16 38.14 -45.81 16.50
C ARG A 16 37.16 -45.88 15.33
N LYS A 17 37.24 -46.91 14.47
CA LYS A 17 36.29 -47.10 13.38
C LYS A 17 34.88 -47.32 13.92
N GLU A 18 34.73 -48.16 14.94
CA GLU A 18 33.44 -48.41 15.59
C GLU A 18 32.84 -47.13 16.21
N ILE A 19 33.67 -46.27 16.83
CA ILE A 19 33.23 -44.94 17.30
C ILE A 19 32.77 -44.06 16.14
N LEU A 20 33.51 -44.03 15.03
CA LEU A 20 33.16 -43.21 13.87
C LEU A 20 31.86 -43.67 13.20
N GLU A 21 31.63 -44.98 13.10
CA GLU A 21 30.39 -45.55 12.56
C GLU A 21 29.19 -45.17 13.43
N ASN A 22 29.31 -45.29 14.75
CA ASN A 22 28.25 -44.90 15.68
C ASN A 22 27.94 -43.39 15.63
N LEU A 23 28.98 -42.55 15.51
CA LEU A 23 28.81 -41.10 15.35
C LEU A 23 28.12 -40.76 14.02
N GLN A 24 28.45 -41.46 12.95
CA GLN A 24 27.84 -41.24 11.64
C GLN A 24 26.36 -41.63 11.63
N LEU A 25 26.02 -42.80 12.20
CA LEU A 25 24.63 -43.22 12.35
C LEU A 25 23.83 -42.21 13.19
N SER A 26 24.43 -41.68 14.26
CA SER A 26 23.79 -40.64 15.08
C SER A 26 23.59 -39.35 14.30
N LEU A 27 24.57 -38.94 13.49
CA LEU A 27 24.48 -37.73 12.66
C LEU A 27 23.38 -37.86 11.60
N GLU A 28 23.30 -39.02 10.93
CA GLU A 28 22.26 -39.31 9.94
C GLU A 28 20.86 -39.24 10.58
N TYR A 29 20.69 -39.86 11.74
CA TYR A 29 19.44 -39.81 12.51
C TYR A 29 19.00 -38.38 12.87
N HIS A 30 19.91 -37.57 13.40
CA HIS A 30 19.58 -36.19 13.75
C HIS A 30 19.35 -35.31 12.51
N THR A 31 20.01 -35.59 11.39
CA THR A 31 19.80 -34.86 10.13
C THR A 31 18.40 -35.12 9.58
N GLU A 32 17.92 -36.36 9.66
CA GLU A 32 16.56 -36.73 9.27
C GLU A 32 15.50 -36.03 10.14
N GLN A 33 15.70 -36.03 11.47
CA GLN A 33 14.83 -35.31 12.41
C GLN A 33 14.78 -33.80 12.13
N LEU A 34 15.90 -33.19 11.74
CA LEU A 34 15.94 -31.76 11.40
C LEU A 34 15.14 -31.44 10.13
N GLU A 35 15.17 -32.32 9.13
CA GLU A 35 14.40 -32.10 7.89
C GLU A 35 12.89 -32.25 8.13
N GLU A 36 12.47 -33.18 9.00
CA GLU A 36 11.07 -33.31 9.43
C GLU A 36 10.57 -32.05 10.16
N ILE A 37 11.35 -31.54 11.12
CA ILE A 37 11.02 -30.31 11.86
C ILE A 37 10.94 -29.12 10.91
N LYS A 38 11.85 -29.03 9.95
CA LYS A 38 11.86 -27.97 8.93
C LYS A 38 10.60 -28.02 8.07
N GLN A 39 10.22 -29.19 7.58
CA GLN A 39 8.99 -29.33 6.79
C GLN A 39 7.74 -28.96 7.60
N TYR A 40 7.66 -29.40 8.87
CA TYR A 40 6.54 -29.07 9.73
C TYR A 40 6.44 -27.56 10.00
N THR A 41 7.57 -26.90 10.25
CA THR A 41 7.60 -25.46 10.48
C THR A 41 7.23 -24.67 9.22
N GLU A 42 7.68 -25.08 8.04
CA GLU A 42 7.28 -24.48 6.76
C GLU A 42 5.77 -24.64 6.50
N TYR A 43 5.23 -25.84 6.73
CA TYR A 43 3.80 -26.11 6.62
C TYR A 43 2.99 -25.22 7.56
N LYS A 44 3.38 -25.16 8.85
CA LYS A 44 2.65 -24.36 9.84
C LYS A 44 2.76 -22.85 9.56
N MET A 45 3.92 -22.38 9.09
CA MET A 45 4.10 -20.98 8.65
C MET A 45 3.21 -20.62 7.45
N LYS A 46 3.02 -21.55 6.52
CA LYS A 46 2.11 -21.36 5.38
C LYS A 46 0.66 -21.28 5.85
N GLU A 47 0.22 -22.20 6.70
CA GLU A 47 -1.13 -22.21 7.26
C GLU A 47 -1.44 -20.91 8.02
N LEU A 48 -0.54 -20.48 8.91
CA LEU A 48 -0.65 -19.21 9.63
C LEU A 48 -0.74 -18.00 8.68
N ARG A 49 0.03 -18.00 7.58
CA ARG A 49 -0.03 -16.94 6.57
C ARG A 49 -1.39 -16.89 5.88
N ASP A 50 -1.96 -18.05 5.55
CA ASP A 50 -3.25 -18.14 4.87
C ASP A 50 -4.39 -17.69 5.82
N GLU A 51 -4.35 -18.09 7.09
CA GLU A 51 -5.27 -17.60 8.12
C GLU A 51 -5.18 -16.07 8.30
N MET A 52 -3.96 -15.52 8.39
CA MET A 52 -3.75 -14.08 8.48
C MET A 52 -4.32 -13.33 7.27
N ASN A 53 -4.15 -13.86 6.07
CA ASN A 53 -4.70 -13.26 4.85
C ASN A 53 -6.24 -13.30 4.85
N GLN A 54 -6.84 -14.38 5.32
CA GLN A 54 -8.30 -14.49 5.45
C GLN A 54 -8.86 -13.51 6.48
N GLN A 55 -8.20 -13.38 7.63
CA GLN A 55 -8.60 -12.45 8.67
C GLN A 55 -8.45 -11.00 8.21
N ARG A 56 -7.36 -10.68 7.49
CA ARG A 56 -7.17 -9.38 6.85
C ARG A 56 -8.29 -9.05 5.87
N SER A 57 -8.65 -9.96 4.98
CA SER A 57 -9.75 -9.76 4.02
C SER A 57 -11.09 -9.47 4.71
N SER A 58 -11.33 -10.12 5.85
CA SER A 58 -12.55 -9.91 6.64
C SER A 58 -12.56 -8.54 7.32
N ILE A 59 -11.42 -8.09 7.86
CA ILE A 59 -11.26 -6.76 8.46
C ILE A 59 -11.44 -5.66 7.40
N GLU A 60 -10.83 -5.83 6.21
CA GLU A 60 -10.97 -4.88 5.09
C GLU A 60 -12.44 -4.70 4.67
N LYS A 61 -13.22 -5.79 4.64
CA LYS A 61 -14.67 -5.74 4.34
C LYS A 61 -15.50 -5.01 5.41
N VAL A 62 -15.12 -5.09 6.67
CA VAL A 62 -15.82 -4.39 7.76
C VAL A 62 -15.47 -2.91 7.73
N LEU A 63 -14.19 -2.58 7.53
CA LEU A 63 -13.72 -1.20 7.41
C LEU A 63 -14.36 -0.48 6.21
N SER A 64 -14.40 -1.13 5.05
CA SER A 64 -15.00 -0.55 3.84
C SER A 64 -16.50 -0.26 3.96
N ARG A 65 -17.22 -1.02 4.80
CA ARG A 65 -18.63 -0.75 5.14
C ARG A 65 -18.80 0.46 6.04
N SER A 66 -17.81 0.77 6.88
CA SER A 66 -17.84 1.94 7.76
C SER A 66 -17.38 3.20 7.03
N HIS A 67 -16.35 3.07 6.20
CA HIS A 67 -15.72 4.14 5.43
C HIS A 67 -15.20 3.55 4.11
N PRO A 68 -15.74 3.98 2.94
CA PRO A 68 -15.18 3.54 1.67
C PRO A 68 -13.72 3.96 1.53
N ILE A 69 -12.92 3.18 0.82
CA ILE A 69 -11.48 3.45 0.62
C ILE A 69 -11.29 4.76 -0.17
N SER A 70 -12.13 4.96 -1.17
CA SER A 70 -12.12 6.12 -2.04
C SER A 70 -13.53 6.39 -2.59
N CYS A 71 -13.72 7.53 -3.25
CA CYS A 71 -14.99 7.93 -3.85
C CYS A 71 -15.45 6.96 -4.97
N ASP A 72 -14.53 6.30 -5.67
CA ASP A 72 -14.85 5.31 -6.71
C ASP A 72 -15.55 4.05 -6.15
N ASN A 73 -15.37 3.76 -4.85
CA ASN A 73 -15.96 2.60 -4.19
C ASN A 73 -17.32 2.87 -3.55
N MET A 74 -17.89 4.06 -3.76
CA MET A 74 -19.18 4.41 -3.17
C MET A 74 -20.36 3.89 -4.01
N VAL A 75 -21.36 3.34 -3.33
CA VAL A 75 -22.53 2.72 -3.98
C VAL A 75 -23.59 3.75 -4.42
N SER A 76 -23.67 4.91 -3.73
CA SER A 76 -24.77 5.86 -3.93
C SER A 76 -24.67 6.66 -5.23
N GLY A 77 -23.46 6.87 -5.77
CA GLY A 77 -23.25 7.66 -6.99
C GLY A 77 -23.69 9.13 -6.87
N ILE A 78 -23.82 9.65 -5.65
CA ILE A 78 -24.29 11.02 -5.37
C ILE A 78 -23.09 11.90 -5.05
N THR A 79 -23.00 13.07 -5.69
CA THR A 79 -22.01 14.10 -5.34
C THR A 79 -22.26 14.65 -3.94
N GLY A 80 -21.22 14.68 -3.10
CA GLY A 80 -21.34 15.18 -1.74
C GLY A 80 -20.10 14.90 -0.89
N THR A 81 -20.16 15.34 0.37
CA THR A 81 -19.07 15.17 1.32
C THR A 81 -19.21 13.85 2.06
N PHE A 82 -18.15 13.02 2.02
CA PHE A 82 -18.13 11.71 2.65
C PHE A 82 -16.82 11.49 3.42
N SER A 83 -16.87 10.63 4.44
CA SER A 83 -15.68 10.18 5.16
C SER A 83 -15.10 8.95 4.48
N ILE A 84 -13.87 9.05 3.97
CA ILE A 84 -13.16 7.93 3.33
C ILE A 84 -11.98 7.48 4.20
N HIS A 85 -11.54 6.24 4.02
CA HIS A 85 -10.35 5.70 4.68
C HIS A 85 -9.42 5.01 3.68
N PRO A 86 -8.57 5.78 2.97
CA PRO A 86 -7.59 5.22 2.05
C PRO A 86 -6.57 4.33 2.77
N PHE A 87 -6.08 3.29 2.08
CA PHE A 87 -5.00 2.48 2.62
C PHE A 87 -3.74 3.32 2.84
N GLY A 88 -3.17 3.27 4.04
CA GLY A 88 -2.00 4.07 4.40
C GLY A 88 -2.32 5.43 5.03
N ALA A 89 -3.59 5.81 5.15
CA ALA A 89 -4.00 6.92 6.01
C ALA A 89 -4.16 6.45 7.47
N ASP A 90 -3.60 7.21 8.42
CA ASP A 90 -3.68 6.89 9.85
C ASP A 90 -5.12 6.90 10.39
N LYS A 91 -5.97 7.77 9.83
CA LYS A 91 -7.36 7.94 10.23
C LYS A 91 -8.25 8.31 9.04
N PRO A 92 -9.55 7.98 9.07
CA PRO A 92 -10.51 8.45 8.07
C PRO A 92 -10.56 9.99 8.00
N PHE A 93 -10.91 10.52 6.84
CA PHE A 93 -11.06 11.96 6.64
C PHE A 93 -12.15 12.30 5.63
N LEU A 94 -12.70 13.51 5.76
CA LEU A 94 -13.73 14.02 4.86
C LEU A 94 -13.14 14.45 3.52
N VAL A 95 -13.84 14.11 2.45
CA VAL A 95 -13.58 14.52 1.08
C VAL A 95 -14.88 14.86 0.37
N LEU A 96 -14.79 15.67 -0.68
CA LEU A 96 -15.88 15.85 -1.62
C LEU A 96 -15.75 14.79 -2.71
N CYS A 97 -16.74 13.91 -2.82
CA CYS A 97 -16.85 12.98 -3.93
C CYS A 97 -17.69 13.61 -5.03
N ASN A 98 -17.13 13.69 -6.23
CA ASN A 98 -17.84 14.17 -7.41
C ASN A 98 -18.24 13.01 -8.32
N PHE A 99 -19.53 12.89 -8.59
CA PHE A 99 -20.13 11.92 -9.50
C PHE A 99 -20.76 12.57 -10.75
N GLU A 100 -20.58 13.88 -10.93
CA GLU A 100 -21.00 14.54 -12.16
C GLU A 100 -20.20 14.00 -13.35
N TYR A 101 -20.92 13.58 -14.39
CA TYR A 101 -20.34 13.05 -15.63
C TYR A 101 -19.86 14.19 -16.53
N ASN A 102 -18.83 14.89 -16.10
CA ASN A 102 -18.20 15.95 -16.90
C ASN A 102 -17.31 15.32 -17.99
N PHE A 103 -17.44 15.79 -19.23
CA PHE A 103 -16.64 15.34 -20.38
C PHE A 103 -16.66 13.82 -20.67
N ASN A 104 -17.68 13.09 -20.20
CA ASN A 104 -17.74 11.62 -20.26
C ASN A 104 -16.58 10.90 -19.53
N LEU A 105 -15.98 11.53 -18.52
CA LEU A 105 -14.85 11.00 -17.75
C LEU A 105 -15.27 10.23 -16.47
N GLY A 106 -16.51 9.73 -16.46
CA GLY A 106 -17.08 9.00 -15.32
C GLY A 106 -17.30 9.86 -14.07
N GLY A 107 -17.58 9.19 -12.95
CA GLY A 107 -17.76 9.79 -11.63
C GLY A 107 -16.96 9.03 -10.57
N GLY A 108 -17.10 9.41 -9.30
CA GLY A 108 -16.34 8.82 -8.20
C GLY A 108 -14.99 9.51 -7.97
N TRP A 109 -14.86 10.76 -8.41
CA TRP A 109 -13.65 11.54 -8.24
C TRP A 109 -13.55 12.09 -6.82
N THR A 110 -12.42 11.85 -6.15
CA THR A 110 -12.07 12.54 -4.90
C THR A 110 -11.52 13.92 -5.22
N VAL A 111 -12.27 14.96 -4.90
CA VAL A 111 -11.84 16.35 -5.10
C VAL A 111 -10.86 16.73 -4.00
N PHE A 112 -9.61 17.02 -4.38
CA PHE A 112 -8.58 17.43 -3.43
C PHE A 112 -8.31 18.94 -3.44
N GLN A 113 -8.73 19.63 -4.50
CA GLN A 113 -8.63 21.07 -4.63
C GLN A 113 -9.83 21.56 -5.42
N ARG A 114 -10.53 22.59 -4.92
CA ARG A 114 -11.64 23.23 -5.62
C ARG A 114 -11.54 24.76 -5.52
N ARG A 115 -11.65 25.44 -6.67
CA ARG A 115 -11.84 26.90 -6.80
C ARG A 115 -13.20 27.16 -7.45
N ILE A 116 -13.89 28.19 -7.00
CA ILE A 116 -15.24 28.56 -7.47
C ILE A 116 -15.35 30.08 -7.60
N ASP A 117 -15.17 30.80 -6.50
CA ASP A 117 -15.52 32.22 -6.38
C ASP A 117 -14.41 33.07 -5.74
N GLY A 118 -13.31 32.46 -5.31
CA GLY A 118 -12.22 33.17 -4.64
C GLY A 118 -12.52 33.59 -3.20
N SER A 119 -13.57 33.04 -2.57
CA SER A 119 -13.90 33.29 -1.16
C SER A 119 -12.83 32.80 -0.19
N LEU A 120 -12.02 31.81 -0.60
CA LEU A 120 -10.93 31.27 0.19
C LEU A 120 -9.59 31.79 -0.31
N ASP A 121 -8.80 32.35 0.62
CA ASP A 121 -7.41 32.69 0.36
C ASP A 121 -6.54 31.42 0.31
N PHE A 122 -5.77 31.28 -0.77
CA PHE A 122 -4.82 30.18 -0.99
C PHE A 122 -3.36 30.60 -0.70
N PHE A 123 -3.09 31.87 -0.38
CA PHE A 123 -1.77 32.30 0.08
C PHE A 123 -1.53 31.84 1.52
N ARG A 124 -1.18 30.56 1.67
CA ARG A 124 -1.05 29.88 2.97
C ARG A 124 0.37 29.40 3.22
N ASN A 125 0.69 29.20 4.50
CA ASN A 125 1.98 28.66 4.93
C ASN A 125 2.09 27.14 4.67
N TRP A 126 3.29 26.61 4.85
CA TRP A 126 3.60 25.19 4.67
C TRP A 126 2.68 24.27 5.49
N THR A 127 2.47 24.58 6.77
CA THR A 127 1.65 23.77 7.68
C THR A 127 0.20 23.65 7.18
N MET A 128 -0.37 24.73 6.64
CA MET A 128 -1.71 24.71 6.06
C MET A 128 -1.76 23.87 4.78
N TYR A 129 -0.78 23.98 3.89
CA TYR A 129 -0.71 23.12 2.69
C TYR A 129 -0.48 21.65 3.05
N LYS A 130 0.28 21.36 4.11
CA LYS A 130 0.50 20.02 4.63
C LYS A 130 -0.81 19.36 5.08
N HIS A 131 -1.61 20.07 5.88
CA HIS A 131 -2.79 19.49 6.55
C HIS A 131 -4.13 19.74 5.85
N GLY A 132 -4.20 20.74 4.97
CA GLY A 132 -5.41 21.19 4.30
C GLY A 132 -6.04 22.44 4.93
N PHE A 133 -6.85 23.14 4.15
CA PHE A 133 -7.59 24.33 4.56
C PHE A 133 -8.83 24.54 3.67
N GLY A 134 -9.78 25.34 4.12
CA GLY A 134 -11.03 25.63 3.41
C GLY A 134 -12.22 24.78 3.88
N ASP A 135 -13.28 24.80 3.08
CA ASP A 135 -14.49 23.99 3.29
C ASP A 135 -14.54 22.89 2.24
N ILE A 136 -14.56 21.63 2.68
CA ILE A 136 -14.64 20.45 1.80
C ILE A 136 -15.85 20.54 0.85
N SER A 137 -16.96 21.15 1.28
CA SER A 137 -18.15 21.32 0.44
C SER A 137 -18.06 22.52 -0.52
N GLY A 138 -17.07 23.39 -0.33
CA GLY A 138 -16.83 24.62 -1.10
C GLY A 138 -15.40 24.69 -1.65
N GLU A 139 -14.78 25.87 -1.59
CA GLU A 139 -13.37 26.02 -1.93
C GLU A 139 -12.48 25.38 -0.86
N HIS A 140 -11.50 24.57 -1.27
CA HIS A 140 -10.58 23.93 -0.34
C HIS A 140 -9.29 23.44 -0.99
N TRP A 141 -8.34 23.14 -0.11
CA TRP A 141 -7.18 22.30 -0.35
C TRP A 141 -7.19 21.15 0.66
N LEU A 142 -7.18 19.90 0.19
CA LEU A 142 -7.36 18.73 1.04
C LEU A 142 -6.18 18.49 1.99
N GLY A 143 -4.95 18.78 1.53
CA GLY A 143 -3.71 18.59 2.30
C GLY A 143 -2.75 17.60 1.66
N LEU A 144 -1.45 17.94 1.65
CA LEU A 144 -0.39 17.12 1.05
C LEU A 144 -0.21 15.77 1.73
N GLU A 145 -0.39 15.67 3.05
CA GLU A 145 -0.32 14.38 3.77
C GLU A 145 -1.41 13.41 3.30
N LYS A 146 -2.63 13.91 3.12
CA LYS A 146 -3.76 13.10 2.64
C LYS A 146 -3.54 12.68 1.18
N LEU A 147 -3.03 13.59 0.34
CA LEU A 147 -2.67 13.29 -1.04
C LEU A 147 -1.55 12.25 -1.14
N HIS A 148 -0.51 12.36 -0.31
CA HIS A 148 0.56 11.37 -0.23
C HIS A 148 -0.01 10.00 0.17
N ALA A 149 -0.80 9.94 1.25
CA ALA A 149 -1.42 8.69 1.71
C ALA A 149 -2.29 8.04 0.63
N MET A 150 -3.14 8.81 -0.05
CA MET A 150 -3.98 8.30 -1.15
C MET A 150 -3.12 7.76 -2.30
N THR A 151 -2.20 8.57 -2.83
CA THR A 151 -1.42 8.19 -4.02
C THR A 151 -0.36 7.11 -3.76
N LYS A 152 -0.01 6.86 -2.49
CA LYS A 152 0.86 5.74 -2.08
C LYS A 152 0.14 4.39 -2.14
N SER A 153 -1.19 4.37 -1.99
CA SER A 153 -1.99 3.14 -1.87
C SER A 153 -2.16 2.36 -3.18
N GLY A 154 -1.88 3.00 -4.32
CA GLY A 154 -2.05 2.40 -5.64
C GLY A 154 -1.90 3.42 -6.75
N ARG A 155 -2.12 2.97 -7.99
CA ARG A 155 -2.13 3.87 -9.15
C ARG A 155 -3.41 4.69 -9.15
N HIS A 156 -3.27 6.01 -9.25
CA HIS A 156 -4.38 6.97 -9.31
C HIS A 156 -4.22 7.84 -10.55
N GLU A 157 -5.33 8.30 -11.12
CA GLU A 157 -5.37 9.26 -12.22
C GLU A 157 -5.63 10.67 -11.67
N LEU A 158 -5.20 11.71 -12.39
CA LEU A 158 -5.46 13.11 -12.03
C LEU A 158 -6.30 13.76 -13.12
N LEU A 159 -7.48 14.23 -12.75
CA LEU A 159 -8.33 15.09 -13.56
C LEU A 159 -8.27 16.53 -13.06
N VAL A 160 -7.97 17.46 -13.95
CA VAL A 160 -8.06 18.91 -13.72
C VAL A 160 -9.14 19.45 -14.65
N LEU A 161 -10.19 20.03 -14.06
CA LEU A 161 -11.26 20.72 -14.76
C LEU A 161 -11.07 22.23 -14.59
N LEU A 162 -11.20 22.98 -15.67
CA LEU A 162 -11.10 24.43 -15.68
C LEU A 162 -12.30 25.01 -16.42
N GLU A 163 -12.78 26.16 -15.96
CA GLU A 163 -13.86 26.92 -16.60
C GLU A 163 -13.44 28.39 -16.62
N ASP A 164 -13.66 29.05 -17.76
CA ASP A 164 -13.44 30.49 -17.89
C ASP A 164 -14.67 31.32 -17.47
N PHE A 165 -14.53 32.64 -17.46
CA PHE A 165 -15.63 33.54 -17.07
C PHE A 165 -16.79 33.58 -18.06
N GLU A 166 -16.62 33.02 -19.26
CA GLU A 166 -17.64 32.90 -20.29
C GLU A 166 -18.39 31.55 -20.21
N GLY A 167 -17.98 30.67 -19.27
CA GLY A 167 -18.56 29.35 -19.07
C GLY A 167 -17.98 28.28 -19.99
N ASN A 168 -16.86 28.53 -20.68
CA ASN A 168 -16.20 27.51 -21.47
C ASN A 168 -15.37 26.61 -20.56
N SER A 169 -15.72 25.33 -20.52
CA SER A 169 -15.01 24.34 -19.70
C SER A 169 -13.99 23.55 -20.54
N THR A 170 -12.83 23.26 -19.95
CA THR A 170 -11.78 22.41 -20.51
C THR A 170 -11.21 21.46 -19.47
N TYR A 171 -10.45 20.44 -19.89
CA TYR A 171 -9.85 19.48 -18.97
C TYR A 171 -8.42 19.06 -19.34
N ALA A 172 -7.70 18.63 -18.32
CA ALA A 172 -6.42 17.92 -18.40
C ALA A 172 -6.51 16.65 -17.57
N LEU A 173 -6.25 15.50 -18.18
CA LEU A 173 -6.21 14.20 -17.54
C LEU A 173 -4.78 13.65 -17.60
N TYR A 174 -4.32 13.10 -16.48
CA TYR A 174 -3.07 12.37 -16.39
C TYR A 174 -3.34 10.96 -15.89
N ASP A 175 -2.81 9.94 -16.58
CA ASP A 175 -3.03 8.53 -16.27
C ASP A 175 -2.25 8.01 -15.04
N GLU A 176 -1.50 8.90 -14.38
CA GLU A 176 -0.83 8.65 -13.11
C GLU A 176 -0.63 9.97 -12.34
N ILE A 177 -0.87 9.94 -11.03
CA ILE A 177 -0.41 10.94 -10.08
C ILE A 177 0.23 10.26 -8.88
N LYS A 178 1.41 10.74 -8.49
CA LYS A 178 2.07 10.38 -7.23
C LYS A 178 2.61 11.61 -6.54
N ILE A 179 2.38 11.67 -5.23
CA ILE A 179 2.93 12.69 -4.34
C ILE A 179 3.94 11.99 -3.42
N GLY A 180 5.18 12.46 -3.41
CA GLY A 180 6.22 11.96 -2.51
C GLY A 180 5.95 12.27 -1.03
N SER A 181 6.77 11.76 -0.12
CA SER A 181 6.65 12.06 1.30
C SER A 181 7.09 13.50 1.64
N GLU A 182 6.93 13.93 2.90
CA GLU A 182 7.42 15.24 3.34
C GLU A 182 8.94 15.37 3.19
N GLU A 183 9.69 14.29 3.43
CA GLU A 183 11.16 14.24 3.24
C GLU A 183 11.54 14.46 1.77
N GLU A 184 10.71 13.94 0.85
CA GLU A 184 10.83 14.18 -0.59
C GLU A 184 10.21 15.52 -1.02
N LYS A 185 9.78 16.35 -0.05
CA LYS A 185 9.13 17.65 -0.25
C LYS A 185 7.86 17.55 -1.10
N TYR A 186 7.11 16.47 -0.94
CA TYR A 186 5.89 16.16 -1.69
C TYR A 186 6.06 16.26 -3.20
N LYS A 187 7.20 15.79 -3.72
CA LYS A 187 7.51 15.79 -5.15
C LYS A 187 6.35 15.21 -5.95
N LEU A 188 5.84 16.00 -6.89
CA LEU A 188 4.80 15.59 -7.84
C LEU A 188 5.43 14.76 -8.97
N THR A 189 4.82 13.63 -9.26
CA THR A 189 5.05 12.85 -10.48
C THR A 189 3.72 12.66 -11.18
N VAL A 190 3.68 12.95 -12.48
CA VAL A 190 2.49 12.77 -13.32
C VAL A 190 2.80 11.87 -14.51
N GLY A 191 1.77 11.14 -14.95
CA GLY A 191 1.82 10.25 -16.10
C GLY A 191 1.61 10.96 -17.44
N LYS A 192 1.06 10.22 -18.40
CA LYS A 192 0.76 10.72 -19.74
C LYS A 192 -0.45 11.65 -19.70
N TYR A 193 -0.30 12.78 -20.38
CA TYR A 193 -1.36 13.77 -20.56
C TYR A 193 -2.35 13.36 -21.65
N SER A 194 -3.63 13.67 -21.43
CA SER A 194 -4.67 13.81 -22.44
C SER A 194 -5.63 14.94 -22.05
N GLY A 195 -6.31 15.55 -23.03
CA GLY A 195 -7.33 16.55 -22.76
C GLY A 195 -7.31 17.73 -23.72
N THR A 196 -8.14 18.72 -23.43
CA THR A 196 -8.39 19.90 -24.29
C THR A 196 -7.78 21.18 -23.71
N ALA A 197 -7.22 21.14 -22.50
CA ALA A 197 -6.65 22.33 -21.83
C ALA A 197 -5.27 22.75 -22.37
N ALA A 198 -4.64 21.93 -23.22
CA ALA A 198 -3.32 22.19 -23.81
C ALA A 198 -3.39 22.63 -25.29
N THR A 199 -4.59 22.91 -25.80
CA THR A 199 -4.84 23.38 -27.18
C THR A 199 -5.28 24.83 -27.21
#